data_AF-A0A1T1CNE9-F1
#
_entry.id   AF-A0A1T1CNE9-F1
#
_cell.length_a   1.000
_cell.length_b   1.000
_cell.length_c   1.000
_cell.angle_alpha   90.00
_cell.angle_beta   90.00
_cell.angle_gamma   90.00
#
_symmetry.space_group_name_H-M   'P 1'
#
loop_
_entity.id
_entity.type
_entity.pdbx_description
1 polymer ?
#
loop_
_entity_poly.entity_id
_entity_poly.type
_entity_poly.pdbx_seq_one_letter_code
_entity_poly.pdbx_strand_id
1 'polypeptide(L)'
;MSERPTISDTKRSFHACCDRVIAPAYRQVVDELLVELNLLLFQKRFHQDAVFATGLCQTFDSFMQGYRPETRKEEIFQAICSALGLDAEAIRAEVAQARESVAGQMRHGVRQWSSSNQQTPVAVRQFLERVQQPGFHYNRLQAVGLMTLVEVAVGIDPDDATAAARAAKQLAADVGLAQERFGKDVDLYRTNLEKMAQGLEAMEEAVAAEQRRRQRQREEKEKGVSTANTASPDPSSHDSSSDDADNGPLEATPSNSSG
;
A
#
# COMPACT_ATOMS: atom_id res chain seq x y z
N MET A 1 30.46 23.28 -1.09
CA MET A 1 30.11 22.03 -0.39
C MET A 1 28.60 22.01 -0.31
N SER A 2 27.90 21.12 -1.01
CA SER A 2 26.44 21.06 -0.86
C SER A 2 26.10 20.65 0.57
N GLU A 3 25.29 21.47 1.21
CA GLU A 3 24.75 21.24 2.54
C GLU A 3 23.89 19.96 2.52
N ARG A 4 23.98 19.13 3.56
CA ARG A 4 23.17 17.90 3.65
C ARG A 4 21.71 18.32 3.83
N PRO A 5 20.79 17.91 2.94
CA PRO A 5 19.39 18.29 3.08
C PRO A 5 18.84 17.72 4.38
N THR A 6 18.07 18.54 5.09
CA THR A 6 17.32 18.07 6.26
C THR A 6 16.17 17.19 5.80
N ILE A 7 15.60 16.41 6.73
CA ILE A 7 14.37 15.65 6.45
C ILE A 7 13.26 16.60 5.95
N SER A 8 13.17 17.80 6.51
CA SER A 8 12.19 18.81 6.09
C SER A 8 12.43 19.30 4.66
N ASP A 9 13.68 19.46 4.25
CA ASP A 9 14.03 19.83 2.87
C ASP A 9 13.66 18.72 1.89
N THR A 10 14.01 17.48 2.22
CA THR A 10 13.66 16.30 1.41
C THR A 10 12.14 16.14 1.26
N LYS A 11 11.37 16.29 2.35
CA LYS A 11 9.90 16.27 2.27
C LYS A 11 9.33 17.42 1.44
N ARG A 12 9.93 18.62 1.53
CA ARG A 12 9.55 19.76 0.69
C ARG A 12 9.81 19.46 -0.79
N SER A 13 10.98 18.92 -1.12
CA SER A 13 11.34 18.51 -2.49
C SER A 13 10.40 17.45 -3.03
N PHE A 14 10.02 16.46 -2.20
CA PHE A 14 9.02 15.46 -2.56
C PHE A 14 7.68 16.11 -2.92
N HIS A 15 7.16 17.01 -2.08
CA HIS A 15 5.88 17.69 -2.34
C HIS A 15 5.94 18.68 -3.51
N ALA A 16 7.12 19.16 -3.89
CA ALA A 16 7.29 19.95 -5.10
C ALA A 16 7.16 19.10 -6.38
N CYS A 17 7.52 17.81 -6.31
CA CYS A 17 7.42 16.86 -7.43
C CYS A 17 6.09 16.08 -7.42
N CYS A 18 5.46 15.93 -6.25
CA CYS A 18 4.19 15.24 -6.05
C CYS A 18 3.20 16.19 -5.35
N ASP A 19 2.42 16.92 -6.16
CA ASP A 19 1.50 17.98 -5.72
C ASP A 19 0.12 17.47 -5.27
N ARG A 20 -0.12 16.15 -5.36
CA ARG A 20 -1.44 15.55 -5.11
C ARG A 20 -1.57 14.89 -3.74
N VAL A 21 -2.82 14.77 -3.30
CA VAL A 21 -3.16 14.09 -2.05
C VAL A 21 -2.92 12.59 -2.17
N ILE A 22 -2.09 12.06 -1.28
CA ILE A 22 -1.86 10.64 -1.09
C ILE A 22 -2.78 10.17 0.03
N ALA A 23 -3.48 9.05 -0.17
CA ALA A 23 -4.34 8.48 0.85
C ALA A 23 -3.55 8.21 2.16
N PRO A 24 -4.12 8.48 3.35
CA PRO A 24 -3.37 8.51 4.60
C PRO A 24 -2.53 7.25 4.88
N ALA A 25 -3.06 6.05 4.60
CA ALA A 25 -2.35 4.78 4.80
C ALA A 25 -1.03 4.71 4.00
N TYR A 26 -1.04 5.15 2.75
CA TYR A 26 0.15 5.14 1.88
C TYR A 26 1.05 6.35 2.13
N ARG A 27 0.50 7.47 2.60
CA ARG A 27 1.30 8.63 2.99
C ARG A 27 2.30 8.28 4.09
N GLN A 28 1.89 7.46 5.07
CA GLN A 28 2.79 6.98 6.11
C GLN A 28 3.98 6.22 5.52
N VAL A 29 3.74 5.29 4.58
CA VAL A 29 4.79 4.53 3.89
C VAL A 29 5.78 5.46 3.19
N VAL A 30 5.28 6.45 2.45
CA VAL A 30 6.10 7.44 1.75
C VAL A 30 6.93 8.28 2.73
N ASP A 31 6.29 8.77 3.80
CA ASP A 31 6.96 9.58 4.82
C ASP A 31 8.07 8.81 5.54
N GLU A 32 7.84 7.55 5.89
CA GLU A 32 8.83 6.67 6.51
C GLU A 32 10.01 6.40 5.55
N LEU A 33 9.73 6.13 4.28
CA LEU A 33 10.76 5.86 3.27
C LEU A 33 11.63 7.11 3.01
N LEU A 34 11.02 8.30 2.92
CA LEU A 34 11.76 9.57 2.77
C LEU A 34 12.68 9.83 3.96
N VAL A 35 12.20 9.60 5.19
CA VAL A 35 13.00 9.78 6.40
C VAL A 35 14.17 8.79 6.43
N GLU A 36 13.90 7.51 6.20
CA GLU A 36 14.93 6.48 6.21
C GLU A 36 16.00 6.74 5.15
N LEU A 37 15.61 6.98 3.91
CA LEU A 37 16.55 7.22 2.82
C LEU A 37 17.36 8.50 3.07
N ASN A 38 16.73 9.57 3.59
CA ASN A 38 17.48 10.77 3.97
C ASN A 38 18.53 10.46 5.04
N LEU A 39 18.20 9.65 6.03
CA LEU A 39 19.17 9.27 7.07
C LEU A 39 20.27 8.36 6.53
N LEU A 40 19.98 7.54 5.52
CA LEU A 40 20.89 6.55 4.95
C LEU A 40 21.84 7.12 3.89
N LEU A 41 21.32 7.82 2.88
CA LEU A 41 22.09 8.24 1.70
C LEU A 41 23.25 9.18 2.04
N PHE A 42 23.13 9.98 3.11
CA PHE A 42 24.18 10.91 3.54
C PHE A 42 25.16 10.31 4.57
N GLN A 43 25.06 9.00 4.87
CA GLN A 43 26.05 8.32 5.71
C GLN A 43 27.36 8.15 4.94
N LYS A 44 28.49 8.50 5.58
CA LYS A 44 29.83 8.46 4.95
C LYS A 44 30.23 7.08 4.43
N ARG A 45 29.67 6.02 5.02
CA ARG A 45 29.98 4.61 4.75
C ARG A 45 28.87 3.90 3.98
N PHE A 46 27.81 4.62 3.63
CA PHE A 46 26.75 4.05 2.80
C PHE A 46 27.23 3.98 1.34
N HIS A 47 26.85 2.89 0.69
CA HIS A 47 27.06 2.68 -0.73
C HIS A 47 25.75 2.17 -1.33
N GLN A 48 25.32 2.82 -2.41
CA GLN A 48 24.26 2.29 -3.25
C GLN A 48 24.79 1.08 -4.01
N ASP A 49 24.01 0.01 -4.01
CA ASP A 49 24.27 -1.18 -4.79
C ASP A 49 22.98 -1.86 -5.22
N ALA A 50 23.10 -2.81 -6.15
CA ALA A 50 21.98 -3.60 -6.66
C ALA A 50 21.13 -4.29 -5.58
N VAL A 51 21.71 -4.68 -4.43
CA VAL A 51 20.96 -5.31 -3.34
C VAL A 51 20.12 -4.26 -2.60
N PHE A 52 20.69 -3.10 -2.27
CA PHE A 52 19.96 -1.96 -1.75
C PHE A 52 18.87 -1.49 -2.72
N ALA A 53 19.19 -1.32 -4.01
CA ALA A 53 18.25 -0.90 -5.05
C ALA A 53 17.07 -1.88 -5.14
N THR A 54 17.37 -3.19 -5.12
CA THR A 54 16.33 -4.24 -5.14
C THR A 54 15.43 -4.13 -3.91
N GLY A 55 16.02 -3.92 -2.74
CA GLY A 55 15.27 -3.74 -1.50
C GLY A 55 14.40 -2.50 -1.47
N LEU A 56 14.89 -1.38 -2.01
CA LEU A 56 14.14 -0.14 -2.16
C LEU A 56 12.93 -0.32 -3.07
N CYS A 57 13.13 -0.83 -4.28
CA CYS A 57 12.03 -1.11 -5.22
C CYS A 57 11.03 -2.09 -4.62
N GLN A 58 11.51 -3.22 -4.07
CA GLN A 58 10.64 -4.23 -3.48
C GLN A 58 9.81 -3.65 -2.33
N THR A 59 10.45 -2.92 -1.40
CA THR A 59 9.75 -2.30 -0.27
C THR A 59 8.66 -1.37 -0.79
N PHE A 60 8.98 -0.46 -1.70
CA PHE A 60 8.00 0.45 -2.25
C PHE A 60 6.85 -0.31 -2.94
N ASP A 61 7.14 -1.22 -3.85
CA ASP A 61 6.13 -1.92 -4.64
C ASP A 61 5.19 -2.75 -3.77
N SER A 62 5.72 -3.44 -2.75
CA SER A 62 4.90 -4.26 -1.86
C SER A 62 4.02 -3.41 -0.94
N PHE A 63 4.55 -2.33 -0.35
CA PHE A 63 3.75 -1.48 0.55
C PHE A 63 2.79 -0.55 -0.20
N MET A 64 2.99 -0.34 -1.50
CA MET A 64 2.09 0.42 -2.37
C MET A 64 1.07 -0.48 -3.10
N GLN A 65 1.01 -1.77 -2.77
CA GLN A 65 0.00 -2.67 -3.32
C GLN A 65 -1.42 -2.18 -2.98
N GLY A 66 -2.33 -2.31 -3.95
CA GLY A 66 -3.70 -1.81 -3.83
C GLY A 66 -3.85 -0.29 -3.96
N TYR A 67 -2.77 0.48 -4.11
CA TYR A 67 -2.87 1.92 -4.32
C TYR A 67 -3.69 2.24 -5.59
N ARG A 68 -4.53 3.28 -5.50
CA ARG A 68 -5.39 3.74 -6.61
C ARG A 68 -5.26 5.25 -6.82
N PRO A 69 -5.11 5.72 -8.07
CA PRO A 69 -4.95 4.93 -9.30
C PRO A 69 -3.56 4.28 -9.40
N GLU A 70 -3.48 3.08 -9.98
CA GLU A 70 -2.24 2.30 -10.11
C GLU A 70 -1.13 3.05 -10.86
N THR A 71 -1.51 3.80 -11.90
CA THR A 71 -0.60 4.56 -12.77
C THR A 71 0.26 5.56 -12.00
N ARG A 72 -0.19 5.99 -10.81
CA ARG A 72 0.51 6.97 -9.99
C ARG A 72 1.52 6.36 -9.02
N LYS A 73 1.56 5.04 -8.86
CA LYS A 73 2.60 4.41 -8.01
C LYS A 73 3.99 4.81 -8.50
N GLU A 74 4.19 4.79 -9.82
CA GLU A 74 5.49 5.13 -10.40
C GLU A 74 5.81 6.63 -10.27
N GLU A 75 4.83 7.51 -10.43
CA GLU A 75 5.00 8.96 -10.19
C GLU A 75 5.46 9.24 -8.74
N ILE A 76 4.88 8.52 -7.76
CA ILE A 76 5.29 8.64 -6.35
C ILE A 76 6.71 8.11 -6.15
N PHE A 77 7.05 6.96 -6.74
CA PHE A 77 8.40 6.41 -6.65
C PHE A 77 9.45 7.36 -7.25
N GLN A 78 9.16 7.92 -8.42
CA GLN A 78 9.99 8.92 -9.09
C GLN A 78 10.16 10.18 -8.23
N ALA A 79 9.09 10.67 -7.62
CA ALA A 79 9.15 11.83 -6.72
C ALA A 79 9.99 11.55 -5.46
N ILE A 80 9.89 10.34 -4.87
CA ILE A 80 10.74 9.94 -3.74
C ILE A 80 12.20 9.94 -4.14
N CYS A 81 12.55 9.27 -5.24
CA CYS A 81 13.92 9.19 -5.72
C CYS A 81 14.48 10.59 -6.02
N SER A 82 13.73 11.40 -6.77
CA SER A 82 14.14 12.75 -7.16
C SER A 82 14.38 13.66 -5.95
N ALA A 83 13.53 13.57 -4.92
CA ALA A 83 13.68 14.35 -3.68
C ALA A 83 14.98 14.05 -2.93
N LEU A 84 15.56 12.87 -3.15
CA LEU A 84 16.77 12.37 -2.52
C LEU A 84 17.99 12.40 -3.46
N GLY A 85 17.84 12.95 -4.66
CA GLY A 85 18.89 12.99 -5.68
C GLY A 85 19.21 11.64 -6.31
N LEU A 86 18.28 10.69 -6.22
CA LEU A 86 18.35 9.38 -6.88
C LEU A 86 17.65 9.42 -8.24
N ASP A 87 18.12 8.61 -9.17
CA ASP A 87 17.48 8.37 -10.46
C ASP A 87 16.62 7.09 -10.38
N ALA A 88 15.30 7.27 -10.43
CA ALA A 88 14.35 6.16 -10.34
C ALA A 88 14.47 5.17 -11.51
N GLU A 89 14.70 5.67 -12.74
CA GLU A 89 14.83 4.81 -13.92
C GLU A 89 16.10 3.99 -13.84
N ALA A 90 17.22 4.60 -13.45
CA ALA A 90 18.48 3.90 -13.23
C ALA A 90 18.36 2.83 -12.14
N ILE A 91 17.69 3.13 -11.03
CA ILE A 91 17.42 2.17 -9.95
C ILE A 91 16.58 1.00 -10.48
N ARG A 92 15.47 1.27 -11.18
CA ARG A 92 14.61 0.22 -11.76
C ARG A 92 15.37 -0.67 -12.74
N ALA A 93 16.22 -0.08 -13.58
CA ALA A 93 17.05 -0.81 -14.53
C ALA A 93 18.10 -1.69 -13.83
N GLU A 94 18.78 -1.18 -12.79
CA GLU A 94 19.73 -1.95 -11.98
C GLU A 94 19.04 -3.15 -11.31
N VAL A 95 17.82 -2.97 -10.79
CA VAL A 95 17.03 -4.05 -10.20
C VAL A 95 16.62 -5.09 -11.23
N ALA A 96 16.21 -4.68 -12.43
CA ALA A 96 15.87 -5.60 -13.50
C ALA A 96 17.08 -6.49 -13.88
N GLN A 97 18.27 -5.88 -14.04
CA GLN A 97 19.51 -6.61 -14.34
C GLN A 97 19.91 -7.55 -13.18
N ALA A 98 19.78 -7.10 -11.94
CA ALA A 98 20.09 -7.92 -10.76
C ALA A 98 19.18 -9.15 -10.69
N ARG A 99 17.87 -8.96 -10.89
CA ARG A 99 16.87 -10.04 -10.91
C ARG A 99 17.13 -11.02 -12.06
N GLU A 100 17.43 -10.53 -13.26
CA GLU A 100 17.78 -11.39 -14.39
C GLU A 100 19.05 -12.21 -14.12
N SER A 101 20.07 -11.59 -13.50
CA SER A 101 21.34 -12.28 -13.20
C SER A 101 21.21 -13.43 -12.21
N VAL A 102 20.18 -13.42 -11.35
CA VAL A 102 19.92 -14.47 -10.37
C VAL A 102 18.87 -15.48 -10.87
N ALA A 103 18.04 -15.10 -11.85
CA ALA A 103 16.97 -15.95 -12.36
C ALA A 103 17.49 -17.29 -12.91
N GLY A 104 16.75 -18.37 -12.65
CA GLY A 104 17.08 -19.72 -13.12
C GLY A 104 18.18 -20.44 -12.32
N GLN A 105 18.64 -19.88 -11.21
CA GLN A 105 19.56 -20.56 -10.29
C GLN A 105 18.81 -21.60 -9.44
N MET A 106 19.33 -22.81 -9.30
CA MET A 106 18.66 -23.81 -8.44
C MET A 106 18.80 -23.48 -6.95
N ARG A 107 17.88 -23.97 -6.10
CA ARG A 107 17.93 -23.92 -4.61
C ARG A 107 19.31 -24.18 -4.04
N HIS A 108 19.97 -25.22 -4.53
CA HIS A 108 21.29 -25.63 -4.05
C HIS A 108 22.38 -24.61 -4.40
N GLY A 109 22.23 -23.88 -5.52
CA GLY A 109 23.19 -22.88 -5.99
C GLY A 109 23.25 -21.66 -5.07
N VAL A 110 22.11 -21.25 -4.48
CA VAL A 110 22.08 -20.14 -3.51
C VAL A 110 22.95 -20.42 -2.28
N ARG A 111 23.01 -21.66 -1.81
CA ARG A 111 23.86 -22.05 -0.66
C ARG A 111 25.35 -21.95 -0.96
N GLN A 112 25.73 -21.89 -2.23
CA GLN A 112 27.12 -21.76 -2.66
C GLN A 112 27.51 -20.31 -2.93
N TRP A 113 26.57 -19.37 -2.80
CA TRP A 113 26.84 -17.95 -2.99
C TRP A 113 27.84 -17.46 -1.94
N SER A 114 28.93 -16.89 -2.43
CA SER A 114 29.97 -16.28 -1.61
C SER A 114 30.73 -15.25 -2.45
N SER A 115 31.45 -14.35 -1.78
CA SER A 115 32.35 -13.39 -2.44
C SER A 115 33.44 -14.07 -3.27
N SER A 116 33.89 -15.26 -2.86
CA SER A 116 34.98 -16.00 -3.51
C SER A 116 34.51 -16.92 -4.65
N ASN A 117 33.21 -17.19 -4.77
CA ASN A 117 32.66 -18.08 -5.80
C ASN A 117 32.29 -17.30 -7.07
N GLN A 118 32.95 -17.61 -8.19
CA GLN A 118 32.71 -16.94 -9.48
C GLN A 118 31.34 -17.28 -10.09
N GLN A 119 30.71 -18.38 -9.66
CA GLN A 119 29.36 -18.77 -10.07
C GLN A 119 28.27 -17.97 -9.31
N THR A 120 28.63 -17.28 -8.22
CA THR A 120 27.71 -16.34 -7.57
C THR A 120 27.34 -15.22 -8.56
N PRO A 121 26.04 -14.93 -8.76
CA PRO A 121 25.59 -13.82 -9.58
C PRO A 121 26.29 -12.51 -9.20
N VAL A 122 26.70 -11.73 -10.20
CA VAL A 122 27.60 -10.57 -10.02
C VAL A 122 27.06 -9.58 -9.00
N ALA A 123 25.76 -9.24 -9.06
CA ALA A 123 25.11 -8.32 -8.13
C ALA A 123 25.23 -8.77 -6.66
N VAL A 124 25.01 -10.07 -6.41
CA VAL A 124 25.13 -10.67 -5.08
C VAL A 124 26.60 -10.76 -4.66
N ARG A 125 27.49 -11.19 -5.55
CA ARG A 125 28.92 -11.33 -5.25
C ARG A 125 29.55 -10.00 -4.83
N GLN A 126 29.31 -8.93 -5.58
CA GLN A 126 29.81 -7.59 -5.25
C GLN A 126 29.28 -7.09 -3.90
N PHE A 127 28.04 -7.42 -3.57
CA PHE A 127 27.49 -7.13 -2.24
C PHE A 127 28.21 -7.91 -1.15
N LEU A 128 28.39 -9.22 -1.32
CA LEU A 128 29.09 -10.05 -0.33
C LEU A 128 30.55 -9.63 -0.16
N GLU A 129 31.23 -9.20 -1.23
CA GLU A 129 32.58 -8.60 -1.15
C GLU A 129 32.59 -7.35 -0.28
N ARG A 130 31.60 -6.47 -0.40
CA ARG A 130 31.45 -5.27 0.44
C ARG A 130 31.14 -5.60 1.89
N VAL A 131 30.35 -6.63 2.16
CA VAL A 131 30.06 -7.08 3.53
C VAL A 131 31.35 -7.40 4.29
N GLN A 132 32.38 -7.91 3.60
CA GLN A 132 33.68 -8.21 4.21
C GLN A 132 34.57 -6.99 4.44
N GLN A 133 34.21 -5.81 3.91
CA GLN A 133 35.04 -4.62 4.02
C GLN A 133 34.87 -3.93 5.38
N PRO A 134 35.96 -3.43 5.99
CA PRO A 134 35.89 -2.64 7.20
C PRO A 134 34.98 -1.41 7.01
N GLY A 135 34.03 -1.24 7.92
CA GLY A 135 33.12 -0.10 7.87
C GLY A 135 31.93 -0.28 6.93
N PHE A 136 31.64 -1.50 6.46
CA PHE A 136 30.37 -1.81 5.81
C PHE A 136 29.17 -1.25 6.61
N HIS A 137 28.29 -0.50 5.93
CA HIS A 137 27.10 0.09 6.54
C HIS A 137 25.85 -0.68 6.16
N TYR A 138 25.45 -1.58 7.05
CA TYR A 138 24.21 -2.34 6.92
C TYR A 138 22.98 -1.43 6.99
N ASN A 139 21.95 -1.73 6.18
CA ASN A 139 20.62 -1.14 6.27
C ASN A 139 19.54 -2.20 5.99
N ARG A 140 18.31 -1.97 6.50
CA ARG A 140 17.21 -2.95 6.36
C ARG A 140 16.79 -3.20 4.91
N LEU A 141 16.97 -2.21 4.01
CA LEU A 141 16.66 -2.39 2.59
C LEU A 141 17.57 -3.45 1.96
N GLN A 142 18.82 -3.59 2.41
CA GLN A 142 19.67 -4.69 1.96
C GLN A 142 19.16 -6.07 2.42
N ALA A 143 18.50 -6.17 3.58
CA ALA A 143 17.89 -7.41 4.01
C ALA A 143 16.71 -7.82 3.12
N VAL A 144 15.82 -6.86 2.82
CA VAL A 144 14.73 -7.07 1.86
C VAL A 144 15.28 -7.42 0.48
N GLY A 145 16.26 -6.66 -0.01
CA GLY A 145 16.84 -6.87 -1.33
C GLY A 145 17.53 -8.22 -1.50
N LEU A 146 18.33 -8.65 -0.52
CA LEU A 146 18.98 -9.96 -0.59
C LEU A 146 17.94 -11.09 -0.54
N MET A 147 16.93 -10.97 0.33
CA MET A 147 15.83 -11.93 0.39
C MET A 147 15.10 -12.02 -0.96
N THR A 148 14.76 -10.89 -1.57
CA THR A 148 14.10 -10.84 -2.88
C THR A 148 14.94 -11.44 -4.00
N LEU A 149 16.26 -11.19 -4.03
CA LEU A 149 17.13 -11.84 -5.01
C LEU A 149 17.20 -13.36 -4.80
N VAL A 150 17.17 -13.84 -3.56
CA VAL A 150 17.08 -15.27 -3.25
C VAL A 150 15.73 -15.84 -3.70
N GLU A 151 14.61 -15.14 -3.48
CA GLU A 151 13.27 -15.53 -3.96
C GLU A 151 13.26 -15.71 -5.48
N VAL A 152 13.75 -14.71 -6.23
CA VAL A 152 13.84 -14.75 -7.69
C VAL A 152 14.75 -15.87 -8.17
N ALA A 153 15.89 -16.06 -7.51
CA ALA A 153 16.86 -17.07 -7.90
C ALA A 153 16.24 -18.46 -7.92
N VAL A 154 15.64 -18.81 -6.79
CA VAL A 154 15.17 -20.16 -6.54
C VAL A 154 13.94 -20.53 -7.39
N GLY A 155 13.26 -19.55 -7.99
CA GLY A 155 11.98 -19.76 -8.66
C GLY A 155 10.94 -20.28 -7.68
N ILE A 156 10.99 -19.82 -6.42
CA ILE A 156 10.02 -20.24 -5.40
C ILE A 156 8.68 -19.63 -5.78
N ASP A 157 7.67 -20.49 -5.87
CA ASP A 157 6.27 -20.09 -5.79
C ASP A 157 6.09 -19.12 -4.60
N PRO A 158 5.45 -17.95 -4.76
CA PRO A 158 5.20 -17.00 -3.67
C PRO A 158 4.70 -17.62 -2.36
N ASP A 159 4.03 -18.78 -2.44
CA ASP A 159 3.52 -19.55 -1.30
C ASP A 159 4.61 -20.19 -0.41
N ASP A 160 5.87 -20.27 -0.86
CA ASP A 160 7.02 -20.71 -0.05
C ASP A 160 8.03 -19.56 0.18
N ALA A 161 7.51 -18.34 0.38
CA ALA A 161 8.24 -17.18 0.92
C ALA A 161 9.04 -17.52 2.20
N THR A 162 8.61 -18.54 2.93
CA THR A 162 9.32 -19.05 4.11
C THR A 162 10.64 -19.73 3.78
N ALA A 163 10.74 -20.51 2.69
CA ALA A 163 12.02 -21.08 2.28
C ALA A 163 13.00 -20.02 1.80
N ALA A 164 12.55 -19.01 1.08
CA ALA A 164 13.43 -17.96 0.59
C ALA A 164 14.00 -17.12 1.73
N ALA A 165 13.15 -16.71 2.69
CA ALA A 165 13.59 -16.05 3.91
C ALA A 165 14.59 -16.91 4.70
N ARG A 166 14.35 -18.22 4.81
CA ARG A 166 15.29 -19.15 5.49
C ARG A 166 16.62 -19.24 4.75
N ALA A 167 16.61 -19.33 3.43
CA ALA A 167 17.81 -19.38 2.61
C ALA A 167 18.62 -18.07 2.68
N ALA A 168 17.93 -16.91 2.65
CA ALA A 168 18.57 -15.60 2.80
C ALA A 168 19.18 -15.42 4.19
N LYS A 169 18.48 -15.85 5.26
CA LYS A 169 19.02 -15.84 6.63
C LYS A 169 20.24 -16.75 6.77
N GLN A 170 20.22 -17.93 6.17
CA GLN A 170 21.37 -18.83 6.18
C GLN A 170 22.57 -18.20 5.46
N LEU A 171 22.35 -17.66 4.26
CA LEU A 171 23.41 -16.97 3.50
C LEU A 171 24.00 -15.79 4.30
N ALA A 172 23.14 -14.97 4.92
CA ALA A 172 23.58 -13.87 5.76
C ALA A 172 24.40 -14.36 6.98
N ALA A 173 24.02 -15.49 7.58
CA ALA A 173 24.79 -16.13 8.65
C ALA A 173 26.18 -16.56 8.16
N ASP A 174 26.23 -17.27 7.04
CA ASP A 174 27.45 -17.85 6.47
C ASP A 174 28.49 -16.78 6.11
N VAL A 175 28.04 -15.61 5.68
CA VAL A 175 28.91 -14.48 5.30
C VAL A 175 29.13 -13.45 6.42
N GLY A 176 28.59 -13.69 7.61
CA GLY A 176 28.72 -12.79 8.76
C GLY A 176 27.96 -11.47 8.61
N LEU A 177 26.95 -11.41 7.73
CA LEU A 177 26.13 -10.23 7.50
C LEU A 177 25.18 -9.99 8.68
N ALA A 178 25.59 -9.12 9.61
CA ALA A 178 24.75 -8.50 10.63
C ALA A 178 23.71 -9.45 11.26
N GLN A 179 24.12 -10.70 11.56
CA GLN A 179 23.25 -11.88 11.61
C GLN A 179 21.91 -11.66 12.35
N GLU A 180 21.97 -11.18 13.59
CA GLU A 180 20.77 -10.96 14.41
C GLU A 180 19.87 -9.84 13.85
N ARG A 181 20.46 -8.78 13.28
CA ARG A 181 19.72 -7.66 12.68
C ARG A 181 19.09 -8.06 11.35
N PHE A 182 19.84 -8.76 10.50
CA PHE A 182 19.34 -9.23 9.21
C PHE A 182 18.09 -10.10 9.38
N GLY A 183 18.16 -11.09 10.29
CA GLY A 183 17.02 -11.96 10.57
C GLY A 183 15.78 -11.20 11.05
N LYS A 184 15.97 -10.26 11.99
CA LYS A 184 14.89 -9.42 12.52
C LYS A 184 14.26 -8.52 11.46
N ASP A 185 15.07 -7.92 10.59
CA ASP A 185 14.57 -7.03 9.54
C ASP A 185 13.77 -7.80 8.48
N VAL A 186 14.21 -9.02 8.13
CA VAL A 186 13.44 -9.93 7.26
C VAL A 186 12.09 -10.29 7.89
N ASP A 187 12.08 -10.68 9.17
CA ASP A 187 10.83 -11.05 9.86
C ASP A 187 9.88 -9.87 9.99
N LEU A 188 10.41 -8.70 10.37
CA LEU A 188 9.63 -7.47 10.48
C LEU A 188 9.01 -7.07 9.14
N TYR A 189 9.78 -7.11 8.05
CA TYR A 189 9.28 -6.83 6.71
C TYR A 189 8.10 -7.75 6.36
N ARG A 190 8.26 -9.07 6.55
CA ARG A 190 7.22 -10.06 6.24
C ARG A 190 5.95 -9.87 7.08
N THR A 191 6.11 -9.71 8.40
CA THR A 191 4.96 -9.43 9.28
C THR A 191 4.24 -8.15 8.90
N ASN A 192 4.96 -7.11 8.46
CA ASN A 192 4.33 -5.87 8.02
C ASN A 192 3.61 -6.05 6.68
N LEU A 193 4.11 -6.88 5.76
CA LEU A 193 3.37 -7.23 4.54
C LEU A 193 2.06 -7.97 4.83
N GLU A 194 2.09 -8.95 5.73
CA GLU A 194 0.89 -9.69 6.14
C GLU A 194 -0.19 -8.76 6.72
N LYS A 195 0.22 -7.81 7.58
CA LYS A 195 -0.70 -6.80 8.14
C LYS A 195 -1.27 -5.87 7.06
N MET A 196 -0.47 -5.48 6.08
CA MET A 196 -0.92 -4.66 4.97
C MET A 196 -1.92 -5.39 4.08
N ALA A 197 -1.67 -6.67 3.78
CA ALA A 197 -2.59 -7.51 3.01
C ALA A 197 -3.94 -7.65 3.71
N GLN A 198 -3.94 -7.94 5.02
CA GLN A 198 -5.15 -8.00 5.84
C GLN A 198 -5.89 -6.66 5.88
N GLY A 199 -5.15 -5.54 5.99
CA GLY A 199 -5.74 -4.20 5.96
C GLY A 199 -6.38 -3.86 4.61
N LEU A 200 -5.75 -4.26 3.51
CA LEU A 200 -6.29 -4.07 2.15
C LEU A 200 -7.58 -4.87 1.95
N GLU A 201 -7.59 -6.14 2.33
CA GLU A 201 -8.77 -7.01 2.26
C GLU A 201 -9.94 -6.42 3.07
N ALA A 202 -9.70 -6.00 4.32
CA ALA A 202 -10.73 -5.38 5.15
C ALA A 202 -11.27 -4.07 4.56
N MET A 203 -10.42 -3.27 3.91
CA MET A 203 -10.85 -2.04 3.23
C MET A 203 -11.73 -2.35 2.01
N GLU A 204 -11.35 -3.34 1.21
CA GLU A 204 -12.14 -3.79 0.05
C GLU A 204 -13.51 -4.33 0.46
N GLU A 205 -13.57 -5.12 1.53
CA GLU A 205 -14.83 -5.61 2.10
C GLU A 205 -15.72 -4.47 2.61
N ALA A 206 -15.15 -3.47 3.29
CA ALA A 206 -15.87 -2.31 3.78
C ALA A 206 -16.46 -1.47 2.63
N VAL A 207 -15.69 -1.24 1.57
CA VAL A 207 -16.16 -0.54 0.36
C VAL A 207 -17.30 -1.33 -0.31
N ALA A 208 -17.14 -2.65 -0.48
CA ALA A 208 -18.18 -3.50 -1.06
C ALA A 208 -19.45 -3.55 -0.21
N ALA A 209 -19.32 -3.56 1.12
CA ALA A 209 -20.45 -3.50 2.04
C ALA A 209 -21.18 -2.15 1.94
N GLU A 210 -20.45 -1.04 1.86
CA GLU A 210 -21.03 0.29 1.71
C GLU A 210 -21.75 0.45 0.36
N GLN A 211 -21.16 -0.04 -0.74
CA GLN A 211 -21.80 -0.05 -2.06
C GLN A 211 -23.09 -0.86 -2.06
N ARG A 212 -23.07 -2.08 -1.48
CA ARG A 212 -24.28 -2.91 -1.33
C ARG A 212 -25.36 -2.22 -0.50
N ARG A 213 -24.99 -1.54 0.59
CA ARG A 213 -25.93 -0.77 1.42
C ARG A 213 -26.55 0.39 0.62
N ARG A 214 -25.73 1.14 -0.12
CA ARG A 214 -26.21 2.25 -0.97
C ARG A 214 -27.12 1.78 -2.09
N GLN A 215 -26.82 0.63 -2.70
CA GLN A 215 -27.67 0.03 -3.73
C GLN A 215 -29.02 -0.41 -3.18
N ARG A 216 -29.05 -1.14 -2.05
CA ARG A 216 -30.31 -1.54 -1.39
C ARG A 216 -31.17 -0.33 -1.03
N GLN A 217 -30.57 0.73 -0.51
CA GLN A 217 -31.27 1.98 -0.20
C GLN A 217 -31.85 2.68 -1.44
N ARG A 218 -31.21 2.56 -2.61
CA ARG A 218 -31.75 3.09 -3.88
C ARG A 218 -32.91 2.24 -4.37
N GLU A 219 -32.76 0.92 -4.36
CA GLU A 219 -33.82 -0.03 -4.77
C GLU A 219 -35.06 0.07 -3.87
N GLU A 220 -34.89 0.25 -2.55
CA GLU A 220 -35.99 0.46 -1.60
C GLU A 220 -36.72 1.78 -1.85
N LYS A 221 -35.99 2.86 -2.18
CA LYS A 221 -36.59 4.15 -2.56
C LYS A 221 -37.35 4.06 -3.88
N GLU A 222 -36.81 3.37 -4.88
CA GLU A 222 -37.48 3.17 -6.17
C GLU A 222 -38.75 2.31 -6.03
N LYS A 223 -38.71 1.25 -5.22
CA LYS A 223 -39.90 0.44 -4.90
C LYS A 223 -40.93 1.23 -4.09
N GLY A 224 -40.53 2.07 -3.15
CA GLY A 224 -41.43 2.94 -2.39
C GLY A 224 -42.15 3.98 -3.25
N VAL A 225 -41.46 4.55 -4.25
CA VAL A 225 -42.05 5.49 -5.23
C VAL A 225 -42.98 4.76 -6.21
N SER A 226 -42.65 3.53 -6.63
CA SER A 226 -43.52 2.71 -7.47
C SER A 226 -44.85 2.36 -6.80
N THR A 227 -44.85 2.06 -5.50
CA THR A 227 -46.08 1.68 -4.76
C THR A 227 -46.95 2.89 -4.43
N ALA A 228 -46.36 4.08 -4.29
CA ALA A 228 -47.09 5.33 -4.08
C ALA A 228 -47.80 5.82 -5.37
N ASN A 229 -47.26 5.53 -6.55
CA ASN A 229 -47.86 5.93 -7.83
C ASN A 229 -49.02 5.03 -8.30
N THR A 230 -49.21 3.85 -7.70
CA THR A 230 -50.37 2.97 -7.97
C THR A 230 -51.55 3.21 -7.02
N ALA A 231 -51.37 4.03 -5.99
CA ALA A 231 -52.41 4.43 -5.04
C ALA A 231 -52.79 5.89 -5.29
N SER A 232 -53.63 6.15 -6.30
CA SER A 232 -54.44 7.37 -6.35
C SER A 232 -55.92 7.01 -6.18
N PRO A 233 -56.71 7.89 -5.52
CA PRO A 233 -58.05 7.56 -5.04
C PRO A 233 -59.09 7.72 -6.15
N ASP A 234 -60.06 6.82 -6.15
CA ASP A 234 -61.28 6.86 -6.97
C ASP A 234 -62.07 8.16 -6.72
N PRO A 235 -62.42 8.97 -7.74
CA PRO A 235 -63.27 10.12 -7.56
C PRO A 235 -64.74 9.75 -7.83
N SER A 236 -65.53 9.80 -6.75
CA SER A 236 -66.96 10.16 -6.69
C SER A 236 -68.00 9.32 -7.46
N SER A 237 -68.98 8.80 -6.72
CA SER A 237 -70.38 8.84 -7.16
C SER A 237 -71.34 8.98 -5.97
N HIS A 238 -71.92 10.18 -5.87
CA HIS A 238 -73.27 10.52 -5.41
C HIS A 238 -73.90 9.73 -4.26
N ASP A 239 -73.88 10.35 -3.07
CA ASP A 239 -74.96 10.19 -2.10
C ASP A 239 -76.13 11.10 -2.52
N SER A 240 -77.33 10.52 -2.57
CA SER A 240 -78.60 11.22 -2.82
C SER A 240 -79.51 10.92 -1.63
N SER A 241 -79.76 11.92 -0.79
CA SER A 241 -80.88 11.87 0.14
C SER A 241 -81.54 13.25 0.31
N SER A 242 -82.78 13.32 -0.13
CA SER A 242 -83.88 14.20 0.27
C SER A 242 -85.15 13.44 -0.16
N ASP A 243 -86.23 13.28 0.59
CA ASP A 243 -86.86 14.06 1.66
C ASP A 243 -87.62 13.08 2.58
N ASP A 244 -87.79 13.42 3.87
CA ASP A 244 -89.14 13.62 4.43
C ASP A 244 -89.14 14.05 5.91
N ALA A 245 -90.09 14.95 6.20
CA ALA A 245 -90.75 15.25 7.48
C ALA A 245 -89.90 15.81 8.64
N ASP A 246 -90.02 17.11 8.95
CA ASP A 246 -91.07 17.71 9.78
C ASP A 246 -90.79 17.58 11.29
N ASN A 247 -90.50 18.72 11.95
CA ASN A 247 -91.38 19.32 12.97
C ASN A 247 -90.62 20.15 14.03
N GLY A 248 -90.90 21.45 14.06
CA GLY A 248 -91.13 22.21 15.30
C GLY A 248 -89.95 22.86 16.06
N PRO A 249 -90.19 23.95 16.83
CA PRO A 249 -89.35 25.16 16.77
C PRO A 249 -88.84 25.71 18.12
N LEU A 250 -88.07 26.83 18.06
CA LEU A 250 -87.69 27.79 19.13
C LEU A 250 -86.61 27.26 20.12
N GLU A 251 -85.63 27.99 20.63
CA GLU A 251 -85.48 29.43 20.92
C GLU A 251 -84.00 29.76 21.26
N ALA A 252 -83.67 31.06 21.21
CA ALA A 252 -82.67 31.78 22.01
C ALA A 252 -81.12 31.65 21.76
N THR A 253 -80.58 32.82 21.37
CA THR A 253 -79.20 33.33 21.31
C THR A 253 -78.56 33.58 22.71
N PRO A 254 -77.38 34.26 22.85
CA PRO A 254 -76.01 33.87 22.52
C PRO A 254 -75.04 34.14 23.71
N SER A 255 -73.76 33.74 23.62
CA SER A 255 -72.57 34.29 24.35
C SER A 255 -71.41 33.26 24.26
N ASN A 256 -70.11 33.55 24.20
CA ASN A 256 -69.27 34.75 24.27
C ASN A 256 -67.93 34.36 23.58
N SER A 257 -67.37 35.16 22.67
CA SER A 257 -66.21 36.03 22.90
C SER A 257 -64.96 35.39 23.54
N SER A 258 -63.93 35.26 22.71
CA SER A 258 -62.54 35.72 22.91
C SER A 258 -61.78 35.35 24.18
N GLY A 259 -60.67 34.67 23.96
CA GLY A 259 -59.52 34.51 24.84
C GLY A 259 -58.44 33.75 24.11
#